data_AF-X1R6U7-F1
#
_entry.id   AF-X1R6U7-F1
#
_cell.length_a   1.000
_cell.length_b   1.000
_cell.length_c   1.000
_cell.angle_alpha   90.00
_cell.angle_beta   90.00
_cell.angle_gamma   90.00
#
_symmetry.space_group_name_H-M   'P 1'
#
loop_
_entity.id
_entity.type
_entity.pdbx_description
1 polymer ?
#
loop_
_entity_poly.entity_id
_entity_poly.type
_entity_poly.pdbx_seq_one_letter_code
_entity_poly.pdbx_strand_id
1 'polypeptide(L)'
;TRVKIRLEKWQVFGKTGTANIAKSGERGYSDSDYVASFVAGAPAEEPAVVVLVSIRKPNVKLGKGYTGGTVAAPVAAGILEKTLNYLEKRQSR
;
A
#
# COMPACT_ATOMS: atom_id res chain seq x y z
N THR A 1 -9.98 0.18 -12.41
CA THR A 1 -9.39 -0.50 -11.24
C THR A 1 -9.79 0.24 -9.97
N ARG A 2 -10.77 -0.25 -9.19
CA ARG A 2 -11.21 0.40 -7.94
C ARG A 2 -10.28 -0.03 -6.80
N VAL A 3 -9.47 0.89 -6.31
CA VAL A 3 -8.70 0.72 -5.07
C VAL A 3 -9.63 0.95 -3.89
N LYS A 4 -9.58 0.07 -2.89
CA LYS A 4 -10.35 0.16 -1.63
C LYS A 4 -9.72 1.16 -0.64
N ILE A 5 -9.25 2.31 -1.14
CA ILE A 5 -8.72 3.42 -0.34
C ILE A 5 -9.50 4.64 -0.76
N ARG A 6 -10.13 5.31 0.20
CA ARG A 6 -10.79 6.59 0.00
C ARG A 6 -10.26 7.53 1.06
N LEU A 7 -9.54 8.57 0.63
CA LEU A 7 -9.27 9.72 1.47
C LEU A 7 -10.44 10.68 1.30
N GLU A 8 -10.91 11.31 2.39
CA GLU A 8 -12.10 12.15 2.33
C GLU A 8 -11.91 13.39 1.43
N LYS A 9 -10.68 13.93 1.39
CA LYS A 9 -10.35 15.18 0.69
C LYS A 9 -9.73 14.99 -0.69
N TRP A 10 -9.02 13.88 -0.94
CA TRP A 10 -8.26 13.68 -2.18
C TRP A 10 -8.65 12.38 -2.86
N GLN A 11 -8.75 12.43 -4.18
CA GLN A 11 -8.82 11.22 -4.99
C GLN A 11 -7.46 10.51 -4.98
N VAL A 12 -7.49 9.19 -4.81
CA VAL A 12 -6.31 8.34 -4.73
C VAL A 12 -6.33 7.34 -5.88
N PHE A 13 -5.21 7.20 -6.58
CA PHE A 13 -4.96 6.05 -7.44
C PHE A 13 -4.01 5.08 -6.75
N GLY A 14 -4.05 3.81 -7.14
CA GLY A 14 -3.10 2.85 -6.64
C GLY A 14 -3.27 1.45 -7.21
N LYS A 15 -2.33 0.57 -6.87
CA LYS A 15 -2.34 -0.81 -7.31
C LYS A 15 -1.75 -1.72 -6.24
N THR A 16 -2.39 -2.88 -6.10
CA THR A 16 -1.95 -3.98 -5.24
C THR A 16 -0.87 -4.81 -5.94
N GLY A 17 0.13 -5.24 -5.17
CA GLY A 17 1.11 -6.25 -5.55
C GLY A 17 1.16 -7.35 -4.50
N THR A 18 1.19 -8.61 -4.93
CA THR A 18 1.39 -9.77 -4.04
C THR A 18 2.36 -10.69 -4.74
N ALA A 19 3.48 -11.01 -4.10
CA ALA A 19 4.53 -11.86 -4.69
C ALA A 19 4.92 -12.95 -3.70
N ASN A 20 4.76 -14.22 -4.08
CA ASN A 20 5.22 -15.33 -3.24
C ASN A 20 6.76 -15.36 -3.21
N ILE A 21 7.34 -15.67 -2.05
CA ILE A 21 8.78 -15.71 -1.86
C ILE A 21 9.31 -17.08 -2.33
N ALA A 22 10.42 -17.11 -3.06
CA ALA A 22 11.03 -18.36 -3.52
C ALA A 22 11.46 -19.25 -2.34
N LYS A 23 11.35 -20.58 -2.49
CA LYS A 23 11.91 -21.53 -1.51
C LYS A 23 13.44 -21.42 -1.52
N SER A 24 14.06 -21.44 -0.34
CA SER A 24 15.52 -21.40 -0.23
C SER A 24 16.09 -22.79 -0.55
N GLY A 25 16.98 -22.87 -1.54
CA GLY A 25 17.65 -24.14 -1.91
C GLY A 25 16.83 -25.10 -2.77
N GLU A 26 15.60 -24.75 -3.14
CA GLU A 26 14.69 -25.61 -3.90
C GLU A 26 14.00 -24.84 -5.04
N ARG A 27 13.44 -25.56 -6.02
CA ARG A 27 12.61 -24.97 -7.07
C ARG A 27 11.21 -24.67 -6.53
N GLY A 28 10.65 -23.51 -6.90
CA GLY A 28 9.28 -23.12 -6.58
C GLY A 28 9.16 -22.00 -5.54
N TYR A 29 7.93 -21.74 -5.12
CA TYR A 29 7.57 -20.67 -4.19
C TYR A 29 7.12 -21.24 -2.83
N SER A 30 7.36 -20.48 -1.76
CA SER A 30 6.87 -20.78 -0.42
C SER A 30 5.35 -20.78 -0.40
N ASP A 31 4.77 -21.75 0.30
CA ASP A 31 3.32 -21.93 0.44
C ASP A 31 2.70 -20.92 1.42
N SER A 32 3.54 -20.27 2.24
CA SER A 32 3.10 -19.34 3.31
C SER A 32 3.79 -17.97 3.27
N ASP A 33 5.00 -17.88 2.69
CA ASP A 33 5.76 -16.64 2.66
C ASP A 33 5.49 -15.85 1.38
N TYR A 34 5.04 -14.61 1.54
CA TYR A 34 4.83 -13.67 0.45
C TYR A 34 5.23 -12.24 0.84
N VAL A 35 5.33 -11.39 -0.17
CA VAL A 35 5.47 -9.93 -0.03
C VAL A 35 4.13 -9.31 -0.40
N ALA A 36 3.54 -8.61 0.55
CA ALA A 36 2.38 -7.75 0.35
C ALA A 36 2.85 -6.34 0.00
N SER A 37 2.48 -5.83 -1.17
CA SER A 37 2.82 -4.47 -1.56
C SER A 37 1.63 -3.68 -2.08
N PHE A 38 1.75 -2.37 -1.94
CA PHE A 38 0.78 -1.42 -2.42
C PHE A 38 1.47 -0.12 -2.83
N VAL A 39 1.24 0.32 -4.06
CA VAL A 39 1.65 1.63 -4.56
C VAL A 39 0.43 2.52 -4.68
N ALA A 40 0.51 3.77 -4.23
CA ALA A 40 -0.53 4.77 -4.42
C ALA A 40 0.02 6.18 -4.53
N GLY A 41 -0.76 7.06 -5.13
CA GLY A 41 -0.49 8.48 -5.16
C GLY A 41 -1.77 9.31 -5.07
N ALA A 42 -1.60 10.55 -4.61
CA ALA A 42 -2.68 11.52 -4.46
C ALA A 42 -2.15 12.97 -4.48
N PRO A 43 -2.98 13.95 -4.91
CA PRO A 43 -4.26 13.79 -5.62
C PRO A 43 -4.14 13.03 -6.95
N ALA A 44 -5.23 12.45 -7.45
CA ALA A 44 -5.15 11.58 -8.62
C ALA A 44 -4.93 12.33 -9.95
N GLU A 45 -5.45 13.55 -10.07
CA GLU A 45 -5.32 14.37 -11.28
C GLU A 45 -3.95 15.06 -11.36
N GLU A 46 -3.44 15.55 -10.22
CA GLU A 46 -2.12 16.16 -10.10
C GLU A 46 -1.39 15.57 -8.87
N PRO A 47 -0.62 14.48 -9.03
CA PRO A 47 -0.04 13.78 -7.89
C PRO A 47 1.07 14.57 -7.20
N ALA A 48 0.79 15.03 -5.98
CA ALA A 48 1.77 15.70 -5.13
C ALA A 48 2.66 14.72 -4.36
N VAL A 49 2.12 13.53 -4.04
CA VAL A 49 2.83 12.49 -3.27
C VAL A 49 2.55 11.11 -3.87
N VAL A 50 3.59 10.28 -3.98
CA VAL A 50 3.52 8.85 -4.31
C VAL A 50 4.19 8.05 -3.20
N VAL A 51 3.56 6.94 -2.79
CA VAL A 51 4.05 6.03 -1.76
C VAL A 51 4.04 4.58 -2.26
N LEU A 52 5.12 3.86 -1.96
CA LEU A 52 5.19 2.41 -2.08
C LEU A 52 5.34 1.81 -0.68
N VAL A 53 4.40 0.96 -0.29
CA VAL A 53 4.48 0.15 0.92
C VAL A 53 4.78 -1.29 0.53
N SER A 54 5.80 -1.89 1.14
CA SER A 54 6.17 -3.29 0.95
C SER A 54 6.36 -3.97 2.30
N ILE A 55 5.63 -5.05 2.54
CA ILE A 55 5.62 -5.80 3.79
C ILE A 55 6.01 -7.24 3.45
N ARG A 56 7.19 -7.64 3.93
CA ARG A 56 7.74 -8.98 3.71
C ARG A 56 7.27 -9.93 4.82
N LYS A 57 6.81 -11.12 4.44
CA LYS A 57 6.30 -12.16 5.37
C LYS A 57 5.28 -11.60 6.37
N PRO A 58 4.19 -10.96 5.91
CA PRO A 58 3.17 -10.43 6.81
C PRO A 58 2.55 -11.56 7.66
N ASN A 59 2.28 -11.27 8.93
CA ASN A 59 1.71 -12.25 9.84
C ASN A 59 0.24 -12.53 9.52
N VAL A 60 -0.01 -13.63 8.80
CA VAL A 60 -1.36 -14.08 8.40
C VAL A 60 -2.28 -14.39 9.58
N LYS A 61 -1.73 -14.71 10.77
CA LYS A 61 -2.51 -14.99 11.98
C LYS A 61 -3.26 -13.76 12.51
N LEU A 62 -2.87 -12.55 12.07
CA LEU A 62 -3.56 -11.31 12.44
C LEU A 62 -4.91 -11.15 11.73
N GLY A 63 -5.30 -12.06 10.83
CA GLY A 63 -6.62 -12.07 10.20
C GLY A 63 -6.88 -10.88 9.26
N LYS A 64 -5.87 -10.08 8.93
CA LYS A 64 -6.00 -8.86 8.11
C LYS A 64 -6.05 -9.12 6.60
N GLY A 65 -6.40 -10.33 6.18
CA GLY A 65 -6.39 -10.77 4.78
C GLY A 65 -5.01 -11.11 4.24
N TYR A 66 -4.99 -11.78 3.08
CA TYR A 66 -3.78 -12.34 2.46
C TYR A 66 -3.23 -11.46 1.32
N THR A 67 -4.02 -10.56 0.75
CA THR A 67 -3.58 -9.81 -0.44
C THR A 67 -2.79 -8.57 -0.06
N GLY A 68 -1.86 -8.15 -0.92
CA GLY A 68 -1.15 -6.87 -0.77
C GLY A 68 -2.09 -5.67 -0.62
N GLY A 69 -3.29 -5.75 -1.21
CA GLY A 69 -4.33 -4.74 -1.04
C GLY A 69 -5.01 -4.72 0.33
N THR A 70 -4.99 -5.80 1.09
CA THR A 70 -5.60 -5.81 2.42
C THR A 70 -4.60 -5.40 3.50
N VAL A 71 -3.33 -5.77 3.33
CA VAL A 71 -2.29 -5.51 4.33
C VAL A 71 -1.60 -4.15 4.11
N ALA A 72 -1.17 -3.84 2.88
CA ALA A 72 -0.34 -2.66 2.60
C ALA A 72 -1.15 -1.41 2.21
N ALA A 73 -2.37 -1.57 1.69
CA ALA A 73 -3.21 -0.43 1.26
C ALA A 73 -3.62 0.51 2.41
N PRO A 74 -4.07 0.03 3.59
CA PRO A 74 -4.43 0.92 4.70
C PRO A 74 -3.24 1.72 5.23
N VAL A 75 -2.04 1.14 5.17
CA VAL A 75 -0.79 1.81 5.55
C VAL A 75 -0.48 2.96 4.58
N ALA A 76 -0.57 2.70 3.28
CA ALA A 76 -0.37 3.73 2.26
C ALA A 76 -1.37 4.89 2.40
N ALA A 77 -2.64 4.58 2.70
CA ALA A 77 -3.68 5.59 2.93
C ALA A 77 -3.33 6.52 4.10
N GLY A 78 -2.95 5.95 5.25
CA GLY A 78 -2.59 6.74 6.44
C GLY A 78 -1.33 7.59 6.25
N ILE A 79 -0.37 7.13 5.44
CA ILE A 79 0.80 7.94 5.06
C ILE A 79 0.37 9.11 4.18
N LEU A 80 -0.35 8.84 3.09
CA LEU A 80 -0.80 9.88 2.15
C LEU A 80 -1.64 10.95 2.84
N GLU A 81 -2.59 10.55 3.69
CA GLU A 81 -3.45 11.50 4.41
C GLU A 81 -2.65 12.43 5.32
N LYS A 82 -1.71 11.89 6.10
CA LYS A 82 -0.89 12.70 7.02
C LYS A 82 0.05 13.62 6.24
N THR A 83 0.68 13.12 5.19
CA THR A 83 1.62 13.90 4.38
C THR A 83 0.91 15.02 3.64
N LEU A 84 -0.22 14.76 2.99
CA LEU A 84 -0.97 15.78 2.25
C LEU A 84 -1.54 16.87 3.17
N ASN A 85 -2.11 16.49 4.32
CA ASN A 85 -2.55 17.47 5.32
C ASN A 85 -1.39 18.33 5.85
N TYR A 86 -0.19 17.77 5.98
CA TYR A 86 0.99 18.53 6.37
C TYR A 86 1.44 19.50 5.27
N LEU A 87 1.44 19.07 4.02
CA LEU A 87 1.81 19.91 2.87
C LEU A 87 0.86 21.09 2.67
N GLU A 88 -0.46 20.86 2.75
CA GLU A 88 -1.47 21.94 2.68
C GLU A 88 -1.24 23.01 3.75
N LYS A 89 -1.05 22.60 5.01
CA LYS A 89 -0.79 23.54 6.13
C LYS A 89 0.49 24.35 5.96
N ARG A 90 1.45 23.85 5.18
CA ARG A 90 2.72 24.53 4.90
C ARG A 90 2.60 25.55 3.77
N GLN A 91 1.70 25.31 2.80
CA GLN A 91 1.46 26.22 1.68
C GLN A 91 0.54 27.38 2.07
N SER A 92 -0.28 27.21 3.11
CA SER A 92 -1.16 28.25 3.66
C SER A 92 -0.47 29.23 4.63
N ARG A 93 0.85 29.17 4.77
CA ARG A 93 1.68 30.05 5.60
C ARG A 93 2.60 30.87 4.71
#